data_AF-A0AAV5JWK3-F1
#
_entry.id   AF-A0AAV5JWK3-F1
#
_cell.length_a   1.000
_cell.length_b   1.000
_cell.length_c   1.000
_cell.angle_alpha   90.00
_cell.angle_beta   90.00
_cell.angle_gamma   90.00
#
_symmetry.space_group_name_H-M   'P 1'
#
loop_
_entity.id
_entity.type
_entity.pdbx_description
1 polymer ?
#
loop_
_entity_poly.entity_id
_entity_poly.type
_entity_poly.pdbx_seq_one_letter_code
_entity_poly.pdbx_strand_id
1 'polypeptide(L)'
;MSSATRLQATVLECLSEAQSGSPVDQQKALQTLASITKIWKPSVSHLNSFLLAPSSPETSKLGSSLVCSLAMLDKNKAKFGIAGTVQLIVKAVSVSRSPAAHHLLPLAELVQFHGNCTLAVPSGAVPVSLHVVESTDGEDLAGTCLTILGLLSRFDEGLKSLMKTD
;
A
#
# COMPACT_ATOMS: atom_id res chain seq x y z
N MET A 1 -27.79 -11.39 -11.18
CA MET A 1 -26.45 -10.76 -11.15
C MET A 1 -26.46 -9.59 -10.17
N SER A 2 -25.59 -9.60 -9.17
CA SER A 2 -25.55 -8.60 -8.10
C SER A 2 -24.88 -7.30 -8.56
N SER A 3 -25.28 -6.15 -7.98
CA SER A 3 -24.59 -4.86 -8.18
C SER A 3 -23.11 -4.91 -7.78
N ALA A 4 -22.76 -5.80 -6.85
CA ALA A 4 -21.36 -6.04 -6.46
C ALA A 4 -20.53 -6.64 -7.60
N THR A 5 -21.12 -7.53 -8.41
CA THR A 5 -20.44 -8.19 -9.53
C THR A 5 -20.14 -7.21 -10.68
N ARG A 6 -21.03 -6.22 -10.89
CA ARG A 6 -20.83 -5.14 -11.87
C ARG A 6 -19.74 -4.17 -11.44
N LEU A 7 -19.70 -3.83 -10.15
CA LEU A 7 -18.66 -2.97 -9.59
C LEU A 7 -17.27 -3.62 -9.71
N GLN A 8 -17.18 -4.93 -9.41
CA GLN A 8 -15.92 -5.68 -9.57
C GLN A 8 -15.45 -5.72 -11.03
N ALA A 9 -16.36 -5.96 -11.99
CA ALA A 9 -16.02 -5.94 -13.41
C ALA A 9 -15.47 -4.59 -13.85
N THR A 10 -16.11 -3.48 -13.46
CA THR A 10 -15.64 -2.12 -13.77
C THR A 10 -14.31 -1.80 -13.09
N VAL A 11 -14.08 -2.26 -11.86
CA VAL A 11 -12.79 -2.09 -11.17
C VAL A 11 -11.68 -2.87 -11.89
N LEU A 12 -11.95 -4.09 -12.35
CA LEU A 12 -11.01 -4.92 -13.12
C LEU A 12 -10.68 -4.30 -14.48
N GLU A 13 -11.67 -3.78 -15.18
CA GLU A 13 -11.50 -3.09 -16.46
C GLU A 13 -10.65 -1.82 -16.29
N CYS A 14 -10.97 -0.96 -15.32
CA CYS A 14 -10.16 0.21 -15.02
C CYS A 14 -8.75 -0.15 -14.53
N LEU A 15 -8.57 -1.28 -13.84
CA LEU A 15 -7.24 -1.78 -13.46
C LEU A 15 -6.42 -2.26 -14.66
N SER A 16 -7.07 -2.85 -15.66
CA SER A 16 -6.44 -3.25 -16.92
C SER A 16 -6.02 -2.01 -17.72
N GLU A 17 -6.86 -0.99 -17.78
CA GLU A 17 -6.56 0.29 -18.44
C GLU A 17 -5.46 1.07 -17.70
N ALA A 18 -5.40 0.99 -16.37
CA ALA A 18 -4.35 1.61 -15.57
C ALA A 18 -2.96 0.96 -15.77
N GLN A 19 -2.91 -0.26 -16.30
CA GLN A 19 -1.68 -0.98 -16.65
C GLN A 19 -1.31 -0.82 -18.13
N SER A 20 -2.10 -0.07 -18.90
CA SER A 20 -1.80 0.32 -20.28
C SER A 20 -0.55 1.20 -20.35
N GLY A 21 0.26 1.06 -21.40
CA GLY A 21 1.44 1.92 -21.65
C GLY A 21 1.11 3.38 -22.02
N SER A 22 -0.17 3.77 -22.00
CA SER A 22 -0.65 5.11 -22.32
C SER A 22 -0.89 5.95 -21.05
N PRO A 23 -0.12 7.04 -20.84
CA PRO A 23 -0.28 7.90 -19.66
C PRO A 23 -1.67 8.54 -19.54
N VAL A 24 -2.35 8.75 -20.67
CA VAL A 24 -3.70 9.35 -20.73
C VAL A 24 -4.74 8.34 -20.26
N ASP A 25 -4.63 7.08 -20.69
CA ASP A 25 -5.54 6.01 -20.30
C ASP A 25 -5.34 5.63 -18.83
N GLN A 26 -4.09 5.63 -18.35
CA GLN A 26 -3.79 5.47 -16.94
C GLN A 26 -4.42 6.57 -16.09
N GLN A 27 -4.27 7.83 -16.46
CA GLN A 27 -4.85 8.95 -15.71
C GLN A 27 -6.38 8.92 -15.72
N LYS A 28 -7.00 8.54 -16.85
CA LYS A 28 -8.46 8.43 -16.99
C LYS A 28 -9.03 7.25 -16.19
N ALA A 29 -8.35 6.11 -16.19
CA ALA A 29 -8.71 4.94 -15.40
C ALA A 29 -8.60 5.23 -13.89
N LEU A 30 -7.52 5.90 -13.48
CA LEU A 30 -7.34 6.36 -12.10
C LEU A 30 -8.41 7.38 -11.69
N GLN A 31 -8.79 8.30 -12.57
CA GLN A 31 -9.89 9.26 -12.32
C GLN A 31 -11.26 8.58 -12.23
N THR A 32 -11.49 7.53 -13.01
CA THR A 32 -12.71 6.72 -12.97
C THR A 32 -12.79 5.92 -11.68
N LEU A 33 -11.69 5.25 -11.28
CA LEU A 33 -11.55 4.62 -9.97
C LEU A 33 -11.72 5.64 -8.82
N ALA A 34 -11.15 6.84 -8.97
CA ALA A 34 -11.31 7.95 -8.01
C ALA A 34 -12.77 8.46 -7.93
N SER A 35 -13.53 8.36 -9.02
CA SER A 35 -14.94 8.76 -9.09
C SER A 35 -15.86 7.68 -8.51
N ILE A 36 -15.54 6.41 -8.73
CA ILE A 36 -16.19 5.26 -8.07
C ILE A 36 -15.95 5.30 -6.56
N THR A 37 -14.78 5.76 -6.13
CA THR A 37 -14.44 5.99 -4.71
C THR A 37 -15.07 7.28 -4.12
N LYS A 38 -16.02 7.96 -4.80
CA LYS A 38 -16.94 8.90 -4.11
C LYS A 38 -17.71 8.22 -2.96
N ILE A 39 -17.77 6.89 -2.94
CA ILE A 39 -18.21 6.07 -1.81
C ILE A 39 -16.98 5.54 -1.03
N TRP A 40 -16.11 6.46 -0.61
CA TRP A 40 -14.76 6.17 -0.11
C TRP A 40 -14.69 5.14 1.04
N LYS A 41 -15.57 5.24 2.04
CA LYS A 41 -15.54 4.38 3.24
C LYS A 41 -15.73 2.89 2.92
N PRO A 42 -16.80 2.46 2.22
CA PRO A 42 -16.96 1.05 1.87
C PRO A 42 -15.91 0.58 0.87
N SER A 43 -15.37 1.44 0.00
CA SER A 43 -14.28 1.02 -0.91
C SER A 43 -13.02 0.61 -0.15
N VAL A 44 -12.56 1.41 0.81
CA VAL A 44 -11.31 1.10 1.54
C VAL A 44 -11.46 -0.09 2.48
N SER A 45 -12.62 -0.29 3.11
CA SER A 45 -12.84 -1.49 3.94
C SER A 45 -12.78 -2.77 3.12
N HIS A 46 -13.31 -2.77 1.90
CA HIS A 46 -13.19 -3.91 1.00
C HIS A 46 -11.74 -4.13 0.55
N LEU A 47 -10.99 -3.06 0.24
CA LEU A 47 -9.56 -3.18 -0.09
C LEU A 47 -8.76 -3.77 1.07
N ASN A 48 -9.01 -3.31 2.29
CA ASN A 48 -8.39 -3.85 3.50
C ASN A 48 -8.72 -5.35 3.69
N SER A 49 -9.95 -5.77 3.35
CA SER A 49 -10.30 -7.19 3.36
C SER A 49 -9.53 -8.01 2.31
N PHE A 50 -9.21 -7.44 1.16
CA PHE A 50 -8.38 -8.10 0.14
C PHE A 50 -6.91 -8.21 0.57
N LEU A 51 -6.37 -7.19 1.24
CA LEU A 51 -5.03 -7.23 1.83
C LEU A 51 -4.90 -8.30 2.93
N LEU A 52 -5.99 -8.58 3.64
CA LEU A 52 -6.05 -9.58 4.71
C LEU A 52 -6.51 -10.97 4.23
N ALA A 53 -6.97 -11.11 2.99
CA ALA A 53 -7.56 -12.35 2.49
C ALA A 53 -6.50 -13.47 2.41
N PRO A 54 -6.55 -14.49 3.27
CA PRO A 54 -5.57 -15.59 3.26
C PRO A 54 -5.75 -16.53 2.06
N SER A 55 -6.86 -16.39 1.34
CA SER A 55 -7.38 -17.39 0.40
C SER A 55 -6.86 -17.28 -1.03
N SER A 56 -6.14 -16.20 -1.39
CA SER A 56 -5.51 -16.10 -2.72
C SER A 56 -4.37 -15.04 -2.75
N PRO A 57 -3.12 -15.44 -3.06
CA PRO A 57 -2.01 -14.51 -3.28
C PRO A 57 -2.30 -13.47 -4.37
N GLU A 58 -3.08 -13.83 -5.38
CA GLU A 58 -3.48 -12.93 -6.48
C GLU A 58 -4.43 -11.84 -6.00
N THR A 59 -5.36 -12.17 -5.10
CA THR A 59 -6.29 -11.19 -4.52
C THR A 59 -5.56 -10.17 -3.65
N SER A 60 -4.61 -10.64 -2.83
CA SER A 60 -3.76 -9.78 -2.01
C SER A 60 -2.88 -8.87 -2.89
N LYS A 61 -2.31 -9.41 -3.98
CA LYS A 61 -1.55 -8.64 -4.97
C LYS A 61 -2.41 -7.56 -5.62
N LEU A 62 -3.60 -7.91 -6.11
CA LEU A 62 -4.53 -6.94 -6.71
C LEU A 62 -4.94 -5.84 -5.73
N GLY A 63 -5.27 -6.21 -4.49
CA GLY A 63 -5.58 -5.26 -3.42
C GLY A 63 -4.43 -4.29 -3.16
N SER A 64 -3.20 -4.80 -3.12
CA SER A 64 -2.01 -3.99 -2.88
C SER A 64 -1.67 -3.07 -4.04
N SER A 65 -1.76 -3.56 -5.28
CA SER A 65 -1.59 -2.74 -6.48
C SER A 65 -2.64 -1.62 -6.55
N LEU A 66 -3.90 -1.92 -6.20
CA LEU A 66 -4.96 -0.92 -6.20
C LEU A 66 -4.75 0.13 -5.10
N VAL A 67 -4.30 -0.27 -3.90
CA VAL A 67 -3.92 0.68 -2.85
C VAL A 67 -2.76 1.56 -3.32
N CYS A 68 -1.73 0.98 -3.94
CA CYS A 68 -0.58 1.71 -4.47
C CYS A 68 -1.03 2.76 -5.49
N SER A 69 -1.84 2.35 -6.47
CA SER A 69 -2.39 3.23 -7.51
C SER A 69 -3.24 4.36 -6.95
N LEU A 70 -4.08 4.08 -5.96
CA LEU A 70 -4.89 5.11 -5.31
C LEU A 70 -4.07 6.01 -4.39
N ALA A 71 -2.99 5.51 -3.80
CA ALA A 71 -2.10 6.25 -2.92
C ALA A 71 -1.20 7.23 -3.68
N MET A 72 -0.92 7.01 -4.98
CA MET A 72 -0.24 7.99 -5.84
C MET A 72 -0.97 9.35 -5.88
N LEU A 73 -2.28 9.38 -5.58
CA LEU A 73 -3.03 10.62 -5.43
C LEU A 73 -2.96 11.11 -3.98
N ASP A 74 -2.23 12.21 -3.71
CA ASP A 74 -2.00 12.73 -2.34
C ASP A 74 -3.28 12.90 -1.51
N LYS A 75 -4.38 13.32 -2.14
CA LYS A 75 -5.71 13.48 -1.50
C LYS A 75 -6.26 12.20 -0.86
N ASN A 76 -5.72 11.03 -1.22
CA ASN A 76 -6.14 9.73 -0.72
C ASN A 76 -5.24 9.21 0.42
N LYS A 77 -3.97 9.65 0.49
CA LYS A 77 -2.99 9.15 1.46
C LYS A 77 -3.48 9.27 2.90
N ALA A 78 -3.95 10.45 3.30
CA ALA A 78 -4.49 10.69 4.64
C ALA A 78 -5.70 9.80 4.96
N LYS A 79 -6.55 9.55 3.98
CA LYS A 79 -7.76 8.76 4.16
C LYS A 79 -7.47 7.27 4.33
N PHE A 80 -6.43 6.75 3.68
CA PHE A 80 -5.93 5.40 3.90
C PHE A 80 -5.36 5.22 5.31
N GLY A 81 -4.66 6.24 5.83
CA GLY A 81 -4.21 6.29 7.22
C GLY A 81 -5.36 6.19 8.21
N ILE A 82 -6.39 7.03 8.04
CA ILE A 82 -7.62 6.99 8.87
C ILE A 82 -8.31 5.62 8.81
N ALA A 83 -8.27 4.95 7.66
CA ALA A 83 -8.88 3.64 7.48
C ALA A 83 -8.05 2.46 8.02
N GLY A 84 -6.88 2.72 8.63
CA GLY A 84 -6.02 1.68 9.20
C GLY A 84 -5.19 0.89 8.18
N THR A 85 -5.12 1.37 6.94
CA THR A 85 -4.48 0.63 5.83
C THR A 85 -2.98 0.48 6.04
N VAL A 86 -2.33 1.49 6.62
CA VAL A 86 -0.88 1.50 6.90
C VAL A 86 -0.51 0.35 7.84
N GLN A 87 -1.24 0.22 8.95
CA GLN A 87 -1.04 -0.83 9.95
C GLN A 87 -1.22 -2.22 9.35
N LEU A 88 -2.24 -2.38 8.50
CA LEU A 88 -2.53 -3.64 7.82
C LEU A 88 -1.42 -4.05 6.87
N ILE A 89 -0.89 -3.11 6.10
CA ILE A 89 0.23 -3.38 5.19
C ILE A 89 1.48 -3.74 5.98
N VAL A 90 1.83 -3.00 7.04
CA VAL A 90 2.99 -3.33 7.90
C VAL A 90 2.85 -4.73 8.49
N LYS A 91 1.65 -5.09 8.96
CA LYS A 91 1.34 -6.44 9.45
C LYS A 91 1.44 -7.52 8.35
N ALA A 92 1.00 -7.22 7.13
CA ALA A 92 1.09 -8.16 6.02
C ALA A 92 2.55 -8.45 5.65
N VAL A 93 3.40 -7.42 5.62
CA VAL A 93 4.85 -7.56 5.37
C VAL A 93 5.54 -8.34 6.49
N SER A 94 5.15 -8.14 7.75
CA SER A 94 5.79 -8.84 8.88
C SER A 94 5.43 -10.32 8.98
N VAL A 95 4.25 -10.72 8.51
CA VAL A 95 3.77 -12.12 8.58
C VAL A 95 4.20 -12.93 7.35
N SER A 96 4.51 -12.29 6.23
CA SER A 96 4.90 -12.99 5.01
C SER A 96 6.30 -13.64 5.16
N ARG A 97 6.37 -14.96 4.99
CA ARG A 97 7.63 -15.76 4.99
C ARG A 97 8.65 -15.30 3.93
N SER A 98 8.16 -14.66 2.87
CA SER A 98 8.91 -13.91 1.89
C SER A 98 8.13 -12.62 1.69
N PRO A 99 8.66 -11.46 2.12
CA PRO A 99 8.05 -10.16 1.87
C PRO A 99 7.76 -10.05 0.38
N ALA A 100 6.50 -10.02 -0.04
CA ALA A 100 6.20 -9.80 -1.44
C ALA A 100 6.35 -8.31 -1.75
N ALA A 101 7.01 -7.96 -2.86
CA ALA A 101 7.10 -6.58 -3.38
C ALA A 101 5.74 -5.85 -3.36
N HIS A 102 4.67 -6.62 -3.53
CA HIS A 102 3.30 -6.17 -3.62
C HIS A 102 2.86 -5.33 -2.42
N HIS A 103 3.30 -5.63 -1.20
CA HIS A 103 2.92 -4.85 -0.01
C HIS A 103 3.84 -3.67 0.30
N LEU A 104 5.10 -3.71 -0.18
CA LEU A 104 6.09 -2.67 0.13
C LEU A 104 5.87 -1.39 -0.69
N LEU A 105 5.56 -1.52 -1.98
CA LEU A 105 5.27 -0.36 -2.83
C LEU A 105 4.11 0.53 -2.33
N PRO A 106 2.93 -0.01 -1.97
CA PRO A 106 1.86 0.82 -1.41
C PRO A 106 2.25 1.43 -0.06
N LEU A 107 3.08 0.76 0.75
CA LEU A 107 3.58 1.37 1.98
C LEU A 107 4.46 2.59 1.67
N ALA A 108 5.40 2.46 0.74
CA ALA A 108 6.27 3.55 0.29
C ALA A 108 5.46 4.77 -0.19
N GLU A 109 4.40 4.54 -1.00
CA GLU A 109 3.51 5.61 -1.44
C GLU A 109 2.74 6.28 -0.29
N LEU A 110 2.21 5.48 0.65
CA LEU A 110 1.42 6.00 1.77
C LEU A 110 2.26 6.81 2.75
N VAL A 111 3.49 6.40 3.05
CA VAL A 111 4.37 7.08 4.03
C VAL A 111 5.04 8.33 3.45
N GLN A 112 4.84 8.67 2.19
CA GLN A 112 5.17 10.01 1.71
C GLN A 112 4.32 11.10 2.40
N PHE A 113 3.14 10.73 2.93
CA PHE A 113 2.32 11.62 3.73
C PHE A 113 2.69 11.51 5.22
N HIS A 114 3.12 12.62 5.83
CA HIS A 114 3.59 12.66 7.23
C HIS A 114 2.61 12.02 8.23
N GLY A 115 1.30 12.30 8.11
CA GLY A 115 0.31 11.73 9.02
C GLY A 115 0.20 10.20 8.96
N ASN A 116 0.72 9.57 7.91
CA ASN A 116 0.82 8.11 7.84
C ASN A 116 2.13 7.60 8.47
N CYS A 117 3.21 8.39 8.51
CA CYS A 117 4.44 8.02 9.21
C CYS A 117 4.19 7.82 10.70
N THR A 118 3.40 8.69 11.32
CA THR A 118 3.03 8.60 12.75
C THR A 118 2.21 7.34 13.07
N LEU A 119 1.63 6.70 12.05
CA LEU A 119 0.95 5.40 12.16
C LEU A 119 1.91 4.24 11.83
N ALA A 120 2.77 4.40 10.83
CA ALA A 120 3.67 3.36 10.34
C ALA A 120 4.75 2.98 11.37
N VAL A 121 5.39 3.99 12.00
CA VAL A 121 6.46 3.79 12.98
C VAL A 121 6.01 2.93 14.16
N PRO A 122 4.95 3.28 14.92
CA PRO A 122 4.50 2.45 16.04
C PRO A 122 3.93 1.08 15.61
N SER A 123 3.57 0.93 14.33
CA SER A 123 3.15 -0.37 13.78
C SER A 123 4.31 -1.32 13.48
N GLY A 124 5.56 -0.86 13.63
CA GLY A 124 6.75 -1.66 13.38
C GLY A 124 7.32 -1.54 11.96
N ALA A 125 6.97 -0.49 11.20
CA ALA A 125 7.47 -0.32 9.84
C ALA A 125 9.01 -0.26 9.76
N VAL A 126 9.66 0.33 10.77
CA VAL A 126 11.13 0.41 10.86
C VAL A 126 11.77 -0.97 11.06
N PRO A 127 11.49 -1.73 12.13
CA PRO A 127 12.11 -3.04 12.33
C PRO A 127 11.77 -4.04 11.21
N VAL A 128 10.55 -3.98 10.67
CA VAL A 128 10.17 -4.82 9.52
C VAL A 128 11.02 -4.48 8.29
N SER A 129 11.22 -3.20 7.99
CA SER A 129 12.02 -2.79 6.82
C SER A 129 13.51 -3.10 6.99
N LEU A 130 14.07 -2.93 8.20
CA LEU A 130 15.46 -3.34 8.48
C LEU A 130 15.64 -4.85 8.25
N HIS A 131 14.73 -5.66 8.78
CA HIS A 131 14.81 -7.10 8.63
C HIS A 131 14.83 -7.54 7.16
N VAL A 132 14.04 -6.90 6.29
CA VAL A 132 14.07 -7.18 4.84
C VAL A 132 15.40 -6.79 4.21
N VAL A 133 15.96 -5.63 4.59
CA VAL A 133 17.26 -5.16 4.07
C VAL A 133 18.40 -6.07 4.50
N GLU A 134 18.36 -6.60 5.71
CA GLU A 134 19.38 -7.51 6.25
C GLU A 134 19.22 -8.95 5.73
N SER A 135 18.04 -9.31 5.23
CA SER A 135 17.78 -10.65 4.69
C SER A 135 18.45 -10.84 3.32
N THR A 136 19.14 -11.97 3.13
CA THR A 136 19.72 -12.36 1.83
C THR A 136 18.68 -12.77 0.79
N ASP A 137 17.43 -13.00 1.22
CA ASP A 137 16.33 -13.50 0.39
C ASP A 137 15.52 -12.39 -0.28
N GLY A 138 15.85 -11.13 -0.01
CA GLY A 138 15.08 -9.93 -0.37
C GLY A 138 15.86 -8.89 -1.18
N GLU A 139 16.91 -9.26 -1.91
CA GLU A 139 17.81 -8.33 -2.62
C GLU A 139 17.04 -7.35 -3.52
N ASP A 140 16.00 -7.83 -4.22
CA ASP A 140 15.11 -7.00 -5.07
C ASP A 140 14.22 -6.01 -4.28
N LEU A 141 14.07 -6.21 -2.96
CA LEU A 141 13.17 -5.45 -2.09
C LEU A 141 13.89 -4.50 -1.15
N ALA A 142 15.19 -4.73 -0.91
CA ALA A 142 16.04 -3.90 -0.07
C ALA A 142 15.98 -2.42 -0.49
N GLY A 143 15.99 -2.13 -1.80
CA GLY A 143 15.87 -0.75 -2.30
C GLY A 143 14.55 -0.07 -1.92
N THR A 144 13.43 -0.80 -1.93
CA THR A 144 12.13 -0.27 -1.51
C THR A 144 12.08 -0.05 0.00
N CYS A 145 12.64 -0.99 0.78
CA CYS A 145 12.73 -0.85 2.23
C CYS A 145 13.65 0.31 2.66
N LEU A 146 14.80 0.50 2.01
CA LEU A 146 15.67 1.65 2.22
C LEU A 146 14.95 2.97 1.89
N THR A 147 14.15 2.99 0.83
CA THR A 147 13.31 4.15 0.50
C THR A 147 12.29 4.43 1.61
N ILE A 148 11.60 3.41 2.11
CA ILE A 148 10.66 3.54 3.23
C ILE A 148 11.38 4.07 4.47
N LEU A 149 12.53 3.50 4.83
CA LEU A 149 13.32 3.95 5.98
C LEU A 149 13.74 5.42 5.84
N GLY A 150 14.20 5.83 4.66
CA GLY A 150 14.53 7.22 4.36
C GLY A 150 13.33 8.16 4.43
N LEU A 151 12.14 7.71 4.00
CA LEU A 151 10.90 8.50 4.14
C LEU A 151 10.48 8.65 5.60
N LEU A 152 10.60 7.59 6.40
CA LEU A 152 10.29 7.62 7.83
C LEU A 152 11.28 8.47 8.62
N SER A 153 12.58 8.40 8.29
CA SER A 153 13.65 9.13 8.99
C SER A 153 13.64 10.64 8.77
N ARG A 154 12.84 11.14 7.81
CA ARG A 154 12.59 12.59 7.63
C ARG A 154 11.86 13.21 8.82
N PHE A 155 11.26 12.38 9.68
CA PHE A 155 10.50 12.78 10.84
C PHE A 155 11.13 12.22 12.11
N ASP A 156 10.96 12.95 13.22
CA ASP A 156 11.63 12.67 14.49
C ASP A 156 11.28 11.30 15.06
N GLU A 157 10.02 10.87 14.92
CA GLU A 157 9.56 9.54 15.35
C GLU A 157 10.28 8.42 14.61
N GLY A 158 10.42 8.54 13.29
CA GLY A 158 11.12 7.55 12.47
C GLY A 158 12.61 7.55 12.69
N LEU A 159 13.23 8.72 12.82
CA LEU A 159 14.65 8.86 13.13
C LEU A 159 14.99 8.28 14.51
N LYS A 160 14.22 8.61 15.54
CA LYS A 160 14.39 8.05 16.88
C LYS A 160 14.17 6.55 16.91
N SER A 161 13.25 6.02 16.10
CA SER A 161 13.05 4.58 15.99
C SER A 161 14.26 3.89 15.36
N LEU A 162 14.86 4.49 14.33
CA LEU A 162 16.08 3.99 13.67
C LEU A 162 17.33 4.05 14.56
N MET A 163 17.46 5.09 15.37
CA MET A 163 18.60 5.21 16.30
C MET A 163 18.54 4.20 17.46
N LYS A 164 17.40 3.51 17.66
CA LYS A 164 17.22 2.47 18.69
C LYS A 164 17.40 1.06 18.17
N THR A 165 17.53 0.90 16.85
CA THR A 165 17.93 -0.38 16.24
C THR A 165 19.46 -0.44 16.31
N ASP A 166 19.95 -1.19 17.29
CA ASP A 166 21.38 -1.53 17.50
C ASP A 166 21.87 -2.57 16.49
#